data_AF-A0A4P8HQN8-F1
#
_entry.id   AF-A0A4P8HQN8-F1
#
_cell.length_a   1.000
_cell.length_b   1.000
_cell.length_c   1.000
_cell.angle_alpha   90.00
_cell.angle_beta   90.00
_cell.angle_gamma   90.00
#
_symmetry.space_group_name_H-M   'P 1'
#
loop_
_entity.id
_entity.type
_entity.pdbx_description
1 polymer ?
#
loop_
_entity_poly.entity_id
_entity_poly.type
_entity_poly.pdbx_seq_one_letter_code
_entity_poly.pdbx_strand_id
1 'polypeptide(L)'
;MRTIILLALCGTLAACAARSTVKLSDPQATKLTAHSGQVCMLRSPLPANVKHKVLGNINSSKQTYGSVNELLPLMAADARAIGADTLINLNTGQKMGMWAWARPVGTGVAVKVEDQGFSCASAGGELR
;
A
#
# COMPACT_ATOMS: atom_id res chain seq x y z
N MET A 1 -11.33 35.74 -17.83
CA MET A 1 -10.30 36.01 -16.80
C MET A 1 -10.67 35.45 -15.42
N ARG A 2 -11.89 35.67 -14.91
CA ARG A 2 -12.36 35.13 -13.61
C ARG A 2 -12.36 33.58 -13.51
N THR A 3 -12.64 32.89 -14.63
CA THR A 3 -12.63 31.42 -14.72
C THR A 3 -11.23 30.80 -14.70
N ILE A 4 -10.21 31.52 -15.18
CA ILE A 4 -8.82 31.01 -15.19
C ILE A 4 -8.21 31.09 -13.78
N ILE A 5 -8.59 32.12 -12.99
CA ILE A 5 -8.17 32.26 -11.59
C ILE A 5 -8.77 31.14 -10.71
N LEU A 6 -10.01 30.74 -10.98
CA LEU A 6 -10.66 29.61 -10.27
C LEU A 6 -9.99 28.26 -10.56
N LEU A 7 -9.51 28.03 -11.79
CA LEU A 7 -8.76 26.82 -12.13
C LEU A 7 -7.36 26.78 -11.51
N ALA A 8 -6.67 27.94 -11.44
CA ALA A 8 -5.35 28.02 -10.83
C ALA A 8 -5.36 27.80 -9.30
N LEU A 9 -6.43 28.23 -8.61
CA LEU A 9 -6.56 28.06 -7.15
C LEU A 9 -6.88 26.60 -6.76
N CYS A 10 -7.51 25.83 -7.64
CA CYS A 10 -7.87 24.43 -7.35
C CYS A 10 -6.65 23.48 -7.42
N GLY A 11 -5.61 23.84 -8.16
CA GLY A 11 -4.41 23.01 -8.36
C GLY A 11 -3.50 22.87 -7.13
N THR A 12 -3.53 23.81 -6.18
CA THR A 12 -2.61 23.82 -5.03
C THR A 12 -3.06 22.93 -3.86
N LEU A 13 -4.34 22.54 -3.81
CA LEU A 13 -4.90 21.72 -2.73
C LEU A 13 -4.53 20.23 -2.86
N ALA A 14 -4.11 19.76 -4.04
CA ALA A 14 -3.77 18.35 -4.28
C ALA A 14 -2.47 17.90 -3.59
N ALA A 15 -1.65 18.82 -3.08
CA ALA A 15 -0.39 18.49 -2.41
C ALA A 15 -0.57 17.82 -1.03
N CYS A 16 -1.78 17.86 -0.44
CA CYS A 16 -2.07 17.29 0.88
C CYS A 16 -2.51 15.81 0.86
N ALA A 17 -2.55 15.19 -0.32
CA ALA A 17 -3.04 13.81 -0.46
C ALA A 17 -2.05 12.77 0.12
N ALA A 18 -2.62 11.67 0.62
CA ALA A 18 -1.84 10.48 0.94
C ALA A 18 -1.21 9.90 -0.33
N ARG A 19 0.06 9.50 -0.23
CA ARG A 19 0.81 8.93 -1.35
C ARG A 19 1.26 7.53 -1.01
N SER A 20 1.20 6.67 -2.01
CA SER A 20 1.74 5.32 -1.96
C SER A 20 2.70 5.12 -3.11
N THR A 21 3.79 4.40 -2.85
CA THR A 21 4.86 4.15 -3.80
C THR A 21 5.29 2.70 -3.70
N VAL A 22 5.49 2.08 -4.86
CA VAL A 22 5.96 0.70 -4.95
C VAL A 22 7.41 0.68 -5.42
N LYS A 23 8.26 0.01 -4.67
CA LYS A 23 9.61 -0.36 -5.08
C LYS A 23 9.59 -1.83 -5.47
N LEU A 24 9.64 -2.10 -6.77
CA LEU A 24 9.76 -3.48 -7.27
C LEU A 24 11.05 -4.12 -6.75
N SER A 25 11.00 -5.41 -6.43
CA SER A 25 12.17 -6.14 -5.90
C SER A 25 13.27 -6.34 -6.96
N ASP A 26 12.91 -6.32 -8.23
CA ASP A 26 13.83 -6.35 -9.37
C ASP A 26 13.29 -5.39 -10.46
N PRO A 27 14.11 -4.56 -11.12
CA PRO A 27 13.70 -3.80 -12.29
C PRO A 27 13.14 -4.67 -13.45
N GLN A 28 13.50 -5.96 -13.48
CA GLN A 28 12.97 -6.99 -14.38
C GLN A 28 11.89 -7.88 -13.72
N ALA A 29 11.54 -7.64 -12.44
CA ALA A 29 10.44 -8.36 -11.80
C ALA A 29 9.19 -8.14 -12.63
N THR A 30 8.72 -9.20 -13.27
CA THR A 30 7.51 -9.19 -14.09
C THR A 30 6.38 -8.70 -13.20
N LYS A 31 5.92 -7.46 -13.42
CA LYS A 31 4.60 -7.04 -12.93
C LYS A 31 3.64 -8.08 -13.45
N LEU A 32 3.03 -8.84 -12.54
CA LEU A 32 1.97 -9.74 -12.96
C LEU A 32 0.77 -8.92 -13.34
N THR A 33 -0.14 -9.54 -14.09
CA THR A 33 -1.38 -8.91 -14.52
C THR A 33 -2.07 -8.28 -13.32
N ALA A 34 -2.31 -6.98 -13.41
CA ALA A 34 -3.03 -6.27 -12.36
C ALA A 34 -4.43 -6.88 -12.21
N HIS A 35 -4.88 -7.03 -10.96
CA HIS A 35 -6.20 -7.58 -10.65
C HIS A 35 -7.03 -6.59 -9.82
N SER A 36 -8.34 -6.75 -9.88
CA SER A 36 -9.30 -6.01 -9.06
C SER A 36 -9.74 -6.76 -7.80
N GLY A 37 -9.19 -7.97 -7.57
CA GLY A 37 -9.52 -8.80 -6.40
C GLY A 37 -9.03 -8.20 -5.07
N GLN A 38 -9.59 -8.72 -3.97
CA GLN A 38 -9.18 -8.33 -2.61
C GLN A 38 -7.72 -8.73 -2.35
N VAL A 39 -7.00 -7.86 -1.64
CA VAL A 39 -5.63 -8.11 -1.20
C VAL A 39 -5.65 -8.53 0.26
N CYS A 40 -5.01 -9.66 0.55
CA CYS A 40 -4.81 -10.07 1.93
C CYS A 40 -3.71 -9.24 2.59
N MET A 41 -4.01 -8.56 3.68
CA MET A 41 -3.06 -7.77 4.45
C MET A 41 -2.67 -8.47 5.74
N LEU A 42 -1.39 -8.78 5.91
CA LEU A 42 -0.84 -9.50 7.05
C LEU A 42 0.24 -8.67 7.71
N ARG A 43 0.11 -8.46 9.03
CA ARG A 43 1.18 -7.86 9.84
C ARG A 43 2.34 -8.81 10.06
N SER A 44 2.06 -10.11 10.05
CA SER A 44 3.02 -11.19 10.24
C SER A 44 3.62 -11.65 8.90
N PRO A 45 4.80 -12.30 8.93
CA PRO A 45 5.32 -13.01 7.77
C PRO A 45 4.45 -14.22 7.44
N LEU A 46 4.53 -14.69 6.19
CA LEU A 46 3.87 -15.95 5.79
C LEU A 46 4.54 -17.13 6.49
N PRO A 47 3.77 -18.15 6.90
CA PRO A 47 4.34 -19.40 7.38
C PRO A 47 5.19 -20.05 6.28
N ALA A 48 6.31 -20.65 6.67
CA ALA A 48 7.32 -21.19 5.74
C ALA A 48 6.78 -22.26 4.77
N ASN A 49 5.63 -22.86 5.07
CA ASN A 49 4.98 -23.87 4.24
C ASN A 49 4.24 -23.27 3.02
N VAL A 50 4.07 -21.95 2.96
CA VAL A 50 3.36 -21.28 1.86
C VAL A 50 4.35 -20.77 0.82
N LYS A 51 4.32 -21.37 -0.37
CA LYS A 51 5.09 -20.89 -1.52
C LYS A 51 4.56 -19.54 -1.98
N HIS A 52 5.46 -18.55 -2.00
CA HIS A 52 5.13 -17.19 -2.40
C HIS A 52 6.28 -16.58 -3.20
N LYS A 53 5.92 -15.69 -4.12
CA LYS A 53 6.86 -14.90 -4.91
C LYS A 53 6.79 -13.44 -4.47
N VAL A 54 7.92 -12.88 -4.05
CA VAL A 54 8.01 -11.47 -3.69
C VAL A 54 8.05 -10.61 -4.95
N LEU A 55 7.13 -9.65 -5.07
CA LEU A 55 7.04 -8.76 -6.24
C LEU A 55 7.64 -7.37 -5.96
N GLY A 56 7.49 -6.87 -4.72
CA GLY A 56 8.03 -5.57 -4.36
C GLY A 56 7.72 -5.16 -2.93
N ASN A 57 8.28 -4.02 -2.54
CA ASN A 57 8.03 -3.35 -1.28
C ASN A 57 7.13 -2.14 -1.51
N ILE A 58 6.05 -2.03 -0.74
CA ILE A 58 5.12 -0.91 -0.77
C ILE A 58 5.44 0.01 0.39
N ASN A 59 5.59 1.29 0.08
CA ASN A 59 5.82 2.36 1.05
C ASN A 59 4.78 3.45 0.82
N SER A 60 3.95 3.67 1.84
CA SER A 60 2.89 4.67 1.83
C SER A 60 3.08 5.63 2.97
N SER A 61 2.89 6.91 2.70
CA SER A 61 2.90 7.92 3.74
C SER A 61 2.06 9.10 3.33
N LYS A 62 1.47 9.74 4.33
CA LYS A 62 0.88 11.07 4.19
C LYS A 62 1.85 12.07 4.80
N GLN A 63 1.97 13.26 4.22
CA GLN A 63 2.82 14.31 4.81
C GLN A 63 2.07 15.15 5.87
N THR A 64 0.75 15.15 5.81
CA THR A 64 -0.15 15.90 6.69
C THR A 64 -0.79 14.99 7.75
N TYR A 65 -1.60 15.59 8.62
CA TYR A 65 -2.43 14.86 9.58
C TYR A 65 -3.36 13.86 8.87
N GLY A 66 -3.61 12.72 9.52
CA GLY A 66 -4.55 11.74 9.02
C GLY A 66 -4.47 10.38 9.71
N SER A 67 -5.28 9.46 9.21
CA SER A 67 -5.33 8.09 9.72
C SER A 67 -4.53 7.13 8.85
N VAL A 68 -3.97 6.10 9.50
CA VAL A 68 -3.43 4.92 8.82
C VAL A 68 -4.47 4.25 7.92
N ASN A 69 -5.75 4.33 8.30
CA ASN A 69 -6.85 3.74 7.52
C ASN A 69 -6.97 4.34 6.11
N GLU A 70 -6.46 5.55 5.89
CA GLU A 70 -6.40 6.17 4.56
C GLU A 70 -5.28 5.57 3.69
N LEU A 71 -4.24 5.00 4.31
CA LEU A 71 -3.10 4.40 3.61
C LEU A 71 -3.39 2.96 3.17
N LEU A 72 -4.12 2.20 3.98
CA LEU A 72 -4.45 0.79 3.67
C LEU A 72 -5.08 0.60 2.28
N PRO A 73 -6.12 1.33 1.86
CA PRO A 73 -6.70 1.15 0.52
C PRO A 73 -5.73 1.53 -0.60
N LEU A 74 -4.83 2.50 -0.37
CA LEU A 74 -3.78 2.86 -1.32
C LEU A 74 -2.74 1.74 -1.44
N MET A 75 -2.35 1.13 -0.33
CA MET A 75 -1.45 -0.02 -0.30
C MET A 75 -2.07 -1.23 -1.02
N ALA A 76 -3.37 -1.49 -0.84
CA ALA A 76 -4.09 -2.52 -1.57
C ALA A 76 -4.12 -2.24 -3.07
N ALA A 77 -4.40 -0.99 -3.46
CA ALA A 77 -4.42 -0.60 -4.87
C ALA A 77 -3.05 -0.77 -5.55
N ASP A 78 -1.99 -0.40 -4.84
CA ASP A 78 -0.62 -0.58 -5.30
C ASP A 78 -0.23 -2.05 -5.42
N ALA A 79 -0.62 -2.90 -4.46
CA ALA A 79 -0.41 -4.34 -4.52
C ALA A 79 -1.15 -4.97 -5.72
N ARG A 80 -2.42 -4.58 -5.92
CA ARG A 80 -3.21 -4.95 -7.10
C ARG A 80 -2.55 -4.53 -8.40
N ALA A 81 -1.98 -3.33 -8.47
CA ALA A 81 -1.34 -2.79 -9.66
C ALA A 81 -0.07 -3.56 -10.07
N ILE A 82 0.58 -4.25 -9.14
CA ILE A 82 1.74 -5.12 -9.42
C ILE A 82 1.37 -6.61 -9.52
N GLY A 83 0.08 -6.94 -9.36
CA GLY A 83 -0.42 -8.31 -9.43
C GLY A 83 -0.16 -9.15 -8.17
N ALA A 84 0.03 -8.48 -7.03
CA ALA A 84 0.20 -9.11 -5.72
C ALA A 84 -1.16 -9.28 -5.03
N ASP A 85 -1.47 -10.54 -4.70
CA ASP A 85 -2.69 -10.92 -4.00
C ASP A 85 -2.55 -10.79 -2.47
N THR A 86 -1.32 -10.65 -1.95
CA THR A 86 -1.05 -10.60 -0.52
C THR A 86 0.03 -9.58 -0.18
N LEU A 87 -0.13 -8.87 0.93
CA LEU A 87 0.80 -7.90 1.47
C LEU A 87 1.19 -8.35 2.88
N ILE A 88 2.47 -8.61 3.08
CA ILE A 88 3.03 -9.26 4.27
C ILE A 88 3.93 -8.27 5.00
N ASN A 89 4.24 -8.56 6.27
CA ASN A 89 5.01 -7.65 7.12
C ASN A 89 4.43 -6.22 7.11
N LEU A 90 3.09 -6.11 7.11
CA LEU A 90 2.40 -4.84 7.15
C LEU A 90 2.72 -4.14 8.46
N ASN A 91 3.53 -3.10 8.38
CA ASN A 91 3.80 -2.21 9.49
C ASN A 91 3.14 -0.87 9.20
N THR A 92 2.21 -0.49 10.06
CA THR A 92 1.51 0.78 9.96
C THR A 92 1.55 1.50 11.28
N GLY A 93 1.71 2.82 11.22
CA GLY A 93 1.83 3.62 12.43
C GLY A 93 1.82 5.10 12.14
N GLN A 94 2.11 5.88 13.18
CA GLN A 94 2.23 7.32 13.12
C GLN A 94 3.69 7.69 13.38
N LYS A 95 4.27 8.51 12.50
CA LYS A 95 5.62 9.04 12.67
C LYS A 95 5.52 10.52 13.03
N MET A 96 6.23 10.95 14.06
CA MET A 96 6.29 12.38 14.39
C MET A 96 7.09 13.13 13.33
N GLY A 97 6.49 14.18 12.79
CA GLY A 97 7.12 15.11 11.88
C GLY A 97 8.00 16.12 12.61
N MET A 98 8.81 16.84 11.84
CA MET A 98 9.72 17.88 12.35
C MET A 98 8.99 19.04 13.05
N TRP A 99 7.69 19.19 12.80
CA TRP A 99 6.84 20.25 13.35
C TRP A 99 5.77 19.69 14.30
N ALA A 100 6.11 18.66 15.07
CA ALA A 100 5.29 18.06 16.13
C ALA A 100 3.91 17.51 15.70
N TRP A 101 3.67 17.29 14.41
CA TRP A 101 2.48 16.58 13.93
C TRP A 101 2.73 15.07 13.77
N ALA A 102 1.72 14.26 14.04
CA ALA A 102 1.74 12.82 13.76
C ALA A 102 1.28 12.57 12.31
N ARG A 103 2.16 12.02 11.48
CA ARG A 103 1.84 11.64 10.09
C ARG A 103 1.71 10.13 9.94
N PRO A 104 0.69 9.62 9.23
CA PRO A 104 0.54 8.19 9.05
C PRO A 104 1.59 7.68 8.06
N VAL A 105 2.16 6.52 8.39
CA VAL A 105 3.11 5.78 7.56
C VAL A 105 2.69 4.32 7.52
N GLY A 106 2.93 3.69 6.37
CA GLY A 106 2.65 2.29 6.12
C GLY A 106 3.74 1.69 5.25
N THR A 107 4.24 0.52 5.63
CA THR A 107 5.20 -0.24 4.85
C THR A 107 4.76 -1.69 4.79
N GLY A 108 5.06 -2.37 3.70
CA GLY A 108 4.83 -3.80 3.60
C GLY A 108 5.46 -4.40 2.36
N VAL A 109 5.42 -5.72 2.27
CA VAL A 109 6.00 -6.49 1.18
C VAL A 109 4.87 -7.12 0.39
N ALA A 110 4.76 -6.76 -0.88
CA ALA A 110 3.78 -7.31 -1.79
C ALA A 110 4.28 -8.64 -2.37
N VAL A 111 3.50 -9.68 -2.14
CA VAL A 111 3.81 -11.05 -2.57
C VAL A 111 2.62 -11.64 -3.31
N LYS A 112 2.94 -12.53 -4.23
CA LYS A 112 1.96 -13.40 -4.87
C LYS A 112 2.04 -14.77 -4.24
N VAL A 113 0.92 -15.25 -3.69
CA VAL A 113 0.82 -16.60 -3.13
C VAL A 113 0.49 -17.55 -4.27
N GLU A 114 1.26 -18.62 -4.40
CA GLU A 114 1.04 -19.66 -5.42
C GLU A 114 0.15 -20.78 -4.89
N ASP A 115 -0.03 -20.83 -3.57
CA ASP A 115 -0.84 -21.84 -2.89
C ASP A 115 -2.33 -21.46 -2.88
N GLN A 116 -3.16 -22.33 -3.46
CA GLN A 116 -4.60 -22.13 -3.59
C GLN A 116 -5.36 -22.35 -2.27
N GLY A 117 -4.71 -22.91 -1.24
CA GLY A 117 -5.29 -23.15 0.09
C GLY A 117 -5.13 -22.01 1.09
N PHE A 118 -4.49 -20.89 0.71
CA PHE A 118 -4.17 -19.82 1.64
C PHE A 118 -5.41 -19.00 2.05
N SER A 119 -5.82 -19.10 3.32
CA SER A 119 -6.90 -18.28 3.89
C SER A 119 -6.32 -17.11 4.69
N CYS A 120 -6.57 -15.88 4.21
CA CYS A 120 -6.11 -14.65 4.85
C CYS A 120 -6.52 -14.55 6.33
N ALA A 121 -7.78 -14.89 6.62
CA ALA A 121 -8.33 -14.85 7.96
C ALA A 121 -7.62 -15.85 8.90
N SER A 122 -7.26 -17.02 8.38
CA SER A 122 -6.57 -18.07 9.15
C SER A 122 -5.13 -17.69 9.51
N ALA A 123 -4.52 -16.83 8.68
CA ALA A 123 -3.20 -16.26 8.94
C ALA A 123 -3.24 -15.00 9.82
N GLY A 124 -4.41 -14.61 10.34
CA GLY A 124 -4.60 -13.41 11.15
C GLY A 124 -4.55 -12.10 10.35
N GLY A 125 -4.80 -12.19 9.04
CA GLY A 125 -4.82 -11.06 8.12
C GLY A 125 -6.20 -10.49 7.88
N GLU A 126 -6.23 -9.34 7.22
CA GLU A 126 -7.44 -8.60 6.89
C GLU A 126 -7.57 -8.44 5.37
N LEU A 127 -8.77 -8.65 4.82
CA LEU A 127 -9.02 -8.50 3.38
C LEU A 127 -9.38 -7.04 3.06
N ARG A 128 -8.73 -6.47 2.04
CA ARG A 128 -8.90 -5.07 1.59
C ARG A 128 -9.06 -4.94 0.09
#